data_AF-A0A3E0X237-F1
#
_entry.id   AF-A0A3E0X237-F1
#
_cell.length_a   1.000
_cell.length_b   1.000
_cell.length_c   1.000
_cell.angle_alpha   90.00
_cell.angle_beta   90.00
_cell.angle_gamma   90.00
#
_symmetry.space_group_name_H-M   'P 1'
#
loop_
_entity.id
_entity.type
_entity.pdbx_description
1 polymer ?
#
loop_
_entity_poly.entity_id
_entity_poly.type
_entity_poly.pdbx_seq_one_letter_code
_entity_poly.pdbx_strand_id
1 'polypeptide(L)' 'MDAEWNLVTLQDALAALAETIDEIEDAPDEAATLMEALMPTVYAKLNYAWNTRQVGPSAIDTTDHNELVAWPRDLKL' A
#
# COMPACT_ATOMS: atom_id res chain seq x y z
N MET A 1 -10.56 -2.45 17.57
CA MET A 1 -9.52 -2.20 16.56
C MET A 1 -9.33 -3.52 15.84
N ASP A 2 -9.57 -3.55 14.54
CA ASP A 2 -9.56 -4.79 13.76
C ASP A 2 -8.12 -5.16 13.41
N ALA A 3 -7.43 -5.80 14.36
CA ALA A 3 -6.03 -6.16 14.22
C ALA A 3 -5.81 -7.13 13.04
N GLU A 4 -6.79 -8.00 12.76
CA GLU A 4 -6.75 -8.91 11.62
C GLU A 4 -6.78 -8.13 10.31
N TRP A 5 -7.70 -7.16 10.16
CA TRP A 5 -7.75 -6.31 8.97
C TRP A 5 -6.46 -5.52 8.73
N ASN A 6 -5.90 -4.94 9.80
CA ASN A 6 -4.63 -4.22 9.70
C ASN A 6 -3.50 -5.16 9.27
N LEU A 7 -3.46 -6.39 9.78
CA LEU A 7 -2.46 -7.38 9.38
C LEU A 7 -2.62 -7.78 7.91
N VAL A 8 -3.85 -8.05 7.46
CA VAL A 8 -4.12 -8.43 6.06
C VAL A 8 -3.67 -7.34 5.08
N THR A 9 -4.02 -6.09 5.36
CA THR A 9 -3.66 -4.96 4.48
C THR A 9 -2.17 -4.63 4.52
N LEU A 10 -1.51 -4.78 5.66
CA LEU A 10 -0.05 -4.64 5.76
C LEU A 10 0.70 -5.80 5.10
N GLN A 11 0.16 -7.02 5.14
CA GLN A 11 0.72 -8.16 4.41
C GLN A 11 0.64 -7.97 2.89
N ASP A 12 -0.46 -7.38 2.40
CA ASP A 12 -0.59 -7.00 1.00
C ASP A 12 0.44 -5.93 0.59
N ALA A 13 0.64 -4.91 1.42
CA ALA A 13 1.69 -3.90 1.19
C ALA A 13 3.10 -4.51 1.24
N LEU A 14 3.35 -5.45 2.16
CA LEU A 14 4.62 -6.17 2.25
C LEU A 14 4.89 -7.01 1.01
N ALA A 15 3.88 -7.71 0.48
CA ALA A 15 4.03 -8.50 -0.74
C ALA A 15 4.45 -7.65 -1.94
N ALA A 16 3.82 -6.48 -2.13
CA ALA A 16 4.21 -5.56 -3.20
C ALA A 16 5.62 -4.99 -3.02
N LEU A 17 6.03 -4.73 -1.77
CA LEU A 17 7.39 -4.27 -1.49
C LEU A 17 8.41 -5.38 -1.75
N ALA A 18 8.11 -6.62 -1.37
CA ALA A 18 8.98 -7.76 -1.64
C ALA A 18 9.18 -7.97 -3.15
N GLU A 19 8.09 -7.93 -3.93
CA GLU A 19 8.16 -7.97 -5.41
C GLU A 19 9.01 -6.83 -5.97
N THR A 20 8.85 -5.61 -5.44
CA THR A 20 9.67 -4.46 -5.86
C THR A 20 11.16 -4.69 -5.58
N ILE A 21 11.50 -5.31 -4.44
CA ILE A 21 12.88 -5.63 -4.09
C ILE A 21 13.42 -6.71 -5.02
N ASP A 22 12.67 -7.79 -5.22
CA ASP A 22 13.07 -8.92 -6.08
C ASP A 22 13.36 -8.44 -7.52
N GLU A 23 12.50 -7.60 -8.10
CA GLU A 23 12.71 -7.03 -9.45
C GLU A 23 13.97 -6.15 -9.54
N ILE A 24 14.27 -5.38 -8.49
CA ILE A 24 15.50 -4.55 -8.43
C ILE A 24 16.75 -5.43 -8.25
N GLU A 25 16.66 -6.51 -7.48
CA GLU A 25 17.75 -7.47 -7.32
C GLU A 25 18.07 -8.22 -8.62
N ASP A 26 17.03 -8.55 -9.40
CA ASP A 26 17.17 -9.20 -10.72
C ASP A 26 17.71 -8.24 -11.79
N ALA A 27 17.39 -6.94 -11.72
CA ALA A 27 17.82 -5.93 -12.69
C ALA A 27 18.32 -4.62 -12.02
N PRO A 28 19.49 -4.63 -11.35
CA PRO A 28 19.97 -3.49 -10.58
C PRO A 28 20.27 -2.24 -11.43
N ASP A 29 20.64 -2.42 -12.71
CA ASP A 29 20.87 -1.31 -13.63
C ASP A 29 19.57 -0.56 -14.00
N GLU A 30 18.40 -1.21 -13.84
CA GLU A 30 17.08 -0.63 -14.09
C GLU A 30 16.42 -0.05 -12.83
N ALA A 31 17.10 -0.08 -11.68
CA ALA A 31 16.53 0.26 -10.38
C ALA A 31 15.76 1.60 -10.36
N ALA A 32 16.28 2.64 -11.02
CA ALA A 32 15.58 3.93 -11.08
C ALA A 32 14.22 3.83 -11.81
N THR A 33 14.17 3.09 -12.92
CA THR A 33 12.94 2.89 -13.69
C THR A 33 11.96 2.00 -12.94
N LEU A 34 12.46 0.92 -12.33
CA LEU A 34 11.65 0.03 -11.49
C LEU A 34 11.08 0.74 -10.27
N MET A 35 11.85 1.61 -9.63
CA MET A 35 11.36 2.45 -8.52
C MET A 35 10.21 3.36 -8.96
N GLU A 36 10.31 4.03 -10.12
CA GLU A 36 9.23 4.88 -10.65
C GLU A 36 7.99 4.06 -11.01
N ALA A 37 8.17 2.84 -11.53
CA ALA A 37 7.08 1.98 -11.97
C ALA A 37 6.34 1.26 -10.81
N LEU A 38 7.08 0.75 -9.81
CA LEU A 38 6.56 -0.20 -8.81
C LEU A 38 6.19 0.48 -7.49
N MET A 39 6.92 1.51 -7.06
CA MET A 39 6.63 2.21 -5.80
C MET A 39 5.21 2.81 -5.69
N PRO A 40 4.57 3.33 -6.77
CA PRO A 40 3.19 3.79 -6.68
C PRO A 40 2.23 2.74 -6.13
N THR A 41 2.44 1.46 -6.47
CA THR A 41 1.63 0.34 -5.96
C THR A 41 1.86 0.10 -4.47
N VAL A 42 3.12 0.15 -4.02
CA VAL A 42 3.46 0.03 -2.59
C VAL A 42 2.81 1.17 -1.79
N TYR A 43 2.92 2.41 -2.28
CA TYR A 43 2.27 3.56 -1.64
C TYR A 43 0.75 3.42 -1.61
N ALA A 44 0.12 3.01 -2.71
CA ALA A 44 -1.32 2.79 -2.75
C ALA A 44 -1.78 1.78 -1.68
N LYS A 45 -1.04 0.68 -1.50
CA LYS A 45 -1.36 -0.35 -0.49
C LYS A 45 -1.12 0.13 0.95
N LEU A 46 -0.04 0.87 1.19
CA LEU A 46 0.20 1.49 2.51
C LEU A 46 -0.87 2.53 2.85
N ASN A 47 -1.26 3.35 1.89
CA ASN A 47 -2.35 4.31 2.02
C ASN A 47 -3.66 3.60 2.30
N TYR A 48 -3.96 2.52 1.58
CA TYR A 48 -5.14 1.68 1.80
C TYR A 48 -5.19 1.11 3.21
N ALA A 49 -4.08 0.53 3.69
CA ALA A 49 -3.97 0.04 5.06
C ALA A 49 -4.26 1.15 6.07
N TRP A 50 -3.71 2.35 5.87
CA TRP A 50 -3.94 3.47 6.75
C TRP A 50 -5.40 3.98 6.71
N ASN A 51 -5.94 4.21 5.52
CA ASN A 51 -7.26 4.82 5.34
C ASN A 51 -8.40 3.89 5.79
N THR A 52 -8.18 2.57 5.77
CA THR A 52 -9.16 1.58 6.24
C THR A 52 -9.01 1.18 7.71
N ARG A 53 -7.91 1.55 8.40
CA ARG A 53 -7.54 1.05 9.75
C ARG A 53 -8.61 1.19 10.85
N GLN A 54 -9.53 2.15 10.71
CA GLN A 54 -10.60 2.40 11.69
C GLN A 54 -11.94 1.77 11.30
N VAL A 55 -12.19 1.64 10.00
CA VAL A 55 -13.48 1.17 9.45
C VAL A 55 -13.43 -0.33 9.11
N GLY A 56 -12.24 -0.86 8.85
CA GLY A 56 -12.03 -2.26 8.49
C GLY A 56 -12.51 -2.56 7.05
N PRO A 57 -12.90 -3.81 6.76
CA PRO A 57 -13.32 -4.23 5.41
C PRO A 57 -14.52 -3.46 4.89
N SER A 58 -15.40 -2.97 5.76
CA SER A 58 -16.58 -2.17 5.39
C SER A 58 -16.23 -0.88 4.65
N ALA A 59 -14.98 -0.40 4.75
CA ALA A 59 -14.51 0.78 4.03
C ALA A 59 -14.65 0.63 2.51
N ILE A 60 -14.56 -0.61 2.00
CA ILE A 60 -14.71 -0.92 0.57
C ILE A 60 -16.10 -0.52 0.06
N ASP A 61 -17.13 -0.67 0.90
CA ASP A 61 -18.51 -0.41 0.51
C ASP A 61 -18.93 1.04 0.77
N THR A 62 -18.20 1.75 1.63
CA THR A 62 -18.60 3.07 2.14
C THR A 62 -17.73 4.23 1.67
N THR A 63 -16.60 3.96 1.03
CA THR A 63 -15.60 4.97 0.66
C THR A 63 -15.17 4.80 -0.79
N ASP A 64 -14.97 5.92 -1.49
CA ASP A 64 -14.50 5.89 -2.87
C ASP A 64 -13.11 5.23 -2.96
N HIS A 65 -12.92 4.37 -3.95
CA HIS A 65 -11.67 3.62 -4.10
C HIS A 65 -10.44 4.53 -4.22
N ASN A 66 -10.56 5.67 -4.90
CA ASN A 66 -9.45 6.61 -5.02
C ASN A 66 -9.11 7.23 -3.67
N GLU A 67 -10.10 7.48 -2.81
CA GLU A 67 -9.86 7.97 -1.45
C GLU A 67 -9.16 6.92 -0.58
N LEU A 68 -9.44 5.62 -0.80
CA LEU A 68 -8.79 4.55 -0.06
C LEU A 68 -7.29 4.46 -0.37
N VAL A 69 -6.89 4.67 -1.63
CA VAL A 69 -5.46 4.57 -2.04
C VAL A 69 -4.72 5.92 -2.06
N ALA A 70 -5.43 7.04 -1.87
CA ALA A 70 -4.85 8.37 -1.82
C ALA A 70 -4.02 8.61 -0.55
N TRP A 71 -3.12 9.61 -0.61
CA TRP A 71 -2.34 10.02 0.54
C TRP A 71 -3.24 10.31 1.76
N PRO A 72 -2.93 9.74 2.94
CA PRO A 72 -3.76 9.93 4.12
C PRO A 72 -3.94 11.39 4.52
N ARG A 73 -5.20 11.82 4.64
CA ARG A 73 -5.54 13.21 5.01
C ARG A 73 -5.26 13.53 6.48
N ASP A 74 -5.22 12.51 7.33
CA ASP A 74 -5.08 12.63 8.78
C ASP A 74 -3.72 12.18 9.31
N LEU A 75 -2.80 11.76 8.43
CA LEU A 75 -1.42 11.44 8.79
C LEU A 75 -0.66 12.73 9.11
N LYS A 76 -0.14 12.82 10.34
CA LYS A 76 0.74 13.90 10.80
C LYS A 76 2.17 13.37 10.85
N LEU A 77 3.05 13.99 10.07
CA LEU A 77 4.50 13.74 10.07
C LEU A 77 5.21 14.68 11.05
#